data_AF-A0A955W0E2-F1
#
_entry.id   AF-A0A955W0E2-F1
#
_cell.length_a   1.000
_cell.length_b   1.000
_cell.length_c   1.000
_cell.angle_alpha   90.00
_cell.angle_beta   90.00
_cell.angle_gamma   90.00
#
_symmetry.space_group_name_H-M   'P 1'
#
loop_
_entity.id
_entity.type
_entity.pdbx_description
1 polymer ?
#
loop_
_entity_poly.entity_id
_entity_poly.type
_entity_poly.pdbx_seq_one_letter_code
_entity_poly.pdbx_strand_id
1 'polypeptide(L)'
;MSTDHTERRGARSDNPHEALRHQLAHTCKKGGLDALVLTNDEGLVLAAAGRDEVCDELGAFAPLIGRSVARVRLPRPLRKRAVAVRPIAVHGAELYLASAGGGVARDALLAHSASGVRRILTDN
;
A
#
# COMPACT_ATOMS: atom_id res chain seq x y z
N MET A 1 13.66 1.02 -36.02
CA MET A 1 13.22 1.95 -34.97
C MET A 1 12.25 1.19 -34.08
N SER A 2 12.61 1.01 -32.81
CA SER A 2 12.14 -0.06 -31.93
C SER A 2 10.76 0.22 -31.31
N THR A 3 9.80 -0.67 -31.51
CA THR A 3 8.55 -0.75 -30.74
C THR A 3 8.27 -2.22 -30.40
N ASP A 4 8.99 -2.77 -29.43
CA ASP A 4 8.80 -4.18 -29.00
C ASP A 4 9.13 -4.40 -27.51
N HIS A 5 9.29 -3.33 -26.72
CA HIS A 5 9.64 -3.44 -25.30
C HIS A 5 8.44 -3.34 -24.34
N THR A 6 7.28 -2.87 -24.83
CA THR A 6 6.10 -2.60 -23.99
C THR A 6 5.18 -3.83 -23.85
N GLU A 7 5.03 -4.65 -24.90
CA GLU A 7 4.12 -5.82 -24.87
C GLU A 7 4.67 -6.99 -24.04
N ARG A 8 5.99 -7.17 -23.95
CA ARG A 8 6.61 -8.27 -23.18
C ARG A 8 6.40 -8.16 -21.67
N ARG A 9 6.03 -6.99 -21.12
CA ARG A 9 5.72 -6.81 -19.69
C ARG A 9 4.28 -7.21 -19.33
N GLY A 10 3.38 -7.35 -20.31
CA GLY A 10 1.97 -7.66 -20.07
C GLY A 10 1.65 -9.16 -19.89
N ALA A 11 2.48 -10.06 -20.42
CA ALA A 11 2.15 -11.49 -20.51
C ALA A 11 2.60 -12.34 -19.30
N ARG A 12 3.29 -11.76 -18.30
CA ARG A 12 3.71 -12.45 -17.06
C ARG A 12 2.71 -12.28 -15.91
N SER A 13 1.57 -11.65 -16.20
CA SER A 13 0.55 -11.15 -15.29
C SER A 13 -0.58 -12.15 -15.07
N ASP A 14 -0.32 -13.28 -14.41
CA ASP A 14 -1.39 -13.99 -13.70
C ASP A 14 -1.72 -13.20 -12.42
N ASN A 15 -2.43 -12.09 -12.70
CA ASN A 15 -3.00 -11.03 -11.89
C ASN A 15 -2.35 -10.71 -10.51
N PRO A 16 -1.09 -10.26 -10.45
CA PRO A 16 -0.45 -9.77 -9.22
C PRO A 16 -1.27 -8.67 -8.54
N HIS A 17 -1.99 -7.86 -9.30
CA HIS A 17 -2.87 -6.83 -8.77
C HIS A 17 -4.04 -7.42 -7.97
N GLU A 18 -4.69 -8.49 -8.44
CA GLU A 18 -5.69 -9.22 -7.66
C GLU A 18 -5.09 -9.90 -6.43
N ALA A 19 -3.91 -10.51 -6.56
CA ALA A 19 -3.22 -11.12 -5.43
C ALA A 19 -2.94 -10.09 -4.32
N LEU A 20 -2.48 -8.89 -4.70
CA LEU A 20 -2.31 -7.77 -3.78
C LEU A 20 -3.63 -7.37 -3.13
N ARG A 21 -4.70 -7.16 -3.92
CA ARG A 21 -6.02 -6.80 -3.38
C ARG A 21 -6.53 -7.83 -2.38
N HIS A 22 -6.41 -9.13 -2.68
CA HIS A 22 -6.82 -10.19 -1.75
C HIS A 22 -5.97 -10.22 -0.48
N GLN A 23 -4.65 -10.07 -0.61
CA GLN A 23 -3.74 -9.99 0.53
C GLN A 23 -4.11 -8.81 1.44
N LEU A 24 -4.30 -7.63 0.86
CA LEU A 24 -4.65 -6.42 1.59
C LEU A 24 -6.03 -6.54 2.25
N ALA A 25 -7.02 -7.08 1.54
CA ALA A 25 -8.36 -7.30 2.07
C ALA A 25 -8.36 -8.27 3.26
N HIS A 26 -7.60 -9.36 3.15
CA HIS A 26 -7.43 -10.32 4.24
C HIS A 26 -6.80 -9.64 5.48
N THR A 27 -5.71 -8.90 5.29
CA THR A 27 -5.04 -8.16 6.36
C THR A 27 -5.94 -7.10 6.97
N CYS A 28 -6.63 -6.31 6.16
CA CYS A 28 -7.56 -5.25 6.59
C CYS A 28 -8.66 -5.83 7.49
N LYS A 29 -9.29 -6.93 7.07
CA LYS A 29 -10.31 -7.64 7.84
C LYS A 29 -9.75 -8.24 9.13
N LYS A 30 -8.62 -8.95 9.06
CA LYS A 30 -7.97 -9.58 10.22
C LYS A 30 -7.55 -8.56 11.29
N GLY A 31 -7.13 -7.39 10.86
CA GLY A 31 -6.67 -6.31 11.75
C GLY A 31 -7.76 -5.38 12.27
N GLY A 32 -9.01 -5.51 11.79
CA GLY A 32 -10.05 -4.51 12.04
C GLY A 32 -9.62 -3.11 11.59
N LEU A 33 -8.92 -3.01 10.46
CA LEU A 33 -8.45 -1.74 9.92
C LEU A 33 -9.59 -1.03 9.17
N ASP A 34 -9.58 0.29 9.20
CA ASP A 34 -10.51 1.11 8.39
C ASP A 34 -10.08 1.15 6.93
N ALA A 35 -8.76 1.15 6.70
CA ALA A 35 -8.14 1.11 5.39
C ALA A 35 -6.72 0.55 5.47
N LEU A 36 -6.30 -0.11 4.38
CA LEU A 36 -4.95 -0.55 4.10
C LEU A 36 -4.66 -0.31 2.61
N VAL A 37 -3.58 0.41 2.32
CA VAL A 37 -3.23 0.87 0.97
C VAL A 37 -1.76 0.57 0.67
N LEU A 38 -1.50 0.07 -0.53
CA LEU A 38 -0.18 0.04 -1.14
C LEU A 38 -0.12 1.12 -2.21
N THR A 39 0.86 2.02 -2.12
CA THR A 39 1.07 3.10 -3.08
C THR A 39 2.52 3.20 -3.52
N ASN A 40 2.78 3.78 -4.69
CA ASN A 40 4.12 4.25 -5.06
C ASN A 40 4.45 5.57 -4.36
N ASP A 41 5.57 6.18 -4.72
CA ASP A 41 6.05 7.42 -4.14
C ASP A 41 5.38 8.71 -4.62
N GLU A 42 4.64 8.64 -5.71
CA GLU A 42 3.78 9.73 -6.21
C GLU A 42 2.40 9.74 -5.55
N GLY A 43 2.08 8.73 -4.72
CA GLY A 43 0.76 8.58 -4.11
C GLY A 43 -0.25 7.82 -4.98
N LEU A 44 0.20 7.19 -6.07
CA LEU A 44 -0.62 6.32 -6.90
C LEU A 44 -0.90 4.99 -6.19
N VAL A 45 -2.17 4.74 -5.91
CA VAL A 45 -2.65 3.51 -5.29
C VAL A 45 -2.50 2.33 -6.25
N LEU A 46 -1.71 1.34 -5.82
CA LEU A 46 -1.51 0.07 -6.54
C LEU A 46 -2.47 -1.02 -6.07
N ALA A 47 -2.89 -0.97 -4.82
CA ALA A 47 -3.92 -1.84 -4.26
C ALA A 47 -4.46 -1.23 -2.96
N ALA A 48 -5.73 -1.46 -2.67
CA ALA A 48 -6.38 -0.96 -1.45
C ALA A 48 -7.45 -1.92 -0.92
N ALA A 49 -7.74 -1.82 0.37
CA ALA A 49 -8.86 -2.46 1.03
C ALA A 49 -9.38 -1.60 2.19
N GLY A 50 -10.69 -1.59 2.40
CA GLY A 50 -11.35 -0.81 3.45
C GLY A 50 -12.28 0.25 2.88
N ARG A 51 -12.42 1.38 3.58
CA ARG A 51 -13.28 2.50 3.16
C ARG A 51 -12.61 3.32 2.06
N ASP A 52 -13.26 3.44 0.90
CA ASP A 52 -12.72 4.12 -0.29
C ASP A 52 -12.19 5.54 0.00
N GLU A 53 -13.02 6.37 0.63
CA GLU A 53 -12.66 7.74 1.04
C GLU A 53 -11.43 7.84 1.97
N VAL A 54 -11.13 6.78 2.73
CA VAL A 54 -9.95 6.70 3.59
C VAL A 54 -8.77 6.19 2.79
N CYS A 55 -8.99 5.24 1.88
CA CYS A 55 -7.98 4.71 0.99
C CYS A 55 -7.38 5.78 0.07
N ASP A 56 -8.23 6.62 -0.54
CA ASP A 56 -7.78 7.68 -1.45
C ASP A 56 -6.83 8.66 -0.75
N GLU A 57 -7.25 9.17 0.42
CA GLU A 57 -6.45 10.07 1.23
C GLU A 57 -5.20 9.38 1.78
N LEU A 58 -5.32 8.12 2.21
CA LEU A 58 -4.19 7.38 2.76
C LEU A 58 -3.13 7.12 1.67
N GLY A 59 -3.53 6.82 0.44
CA GLY A 59 -2.63 6.68 -0.70
C GLY A 59 -1.88 7.98 -1.02
N ALA A 60 -2.61 9.09 -1.13
CA ALA A 60 -2.01 10.39 -1.44
C ALA A 60 -1.02 10.87 -0.36
N PHE A 61 -1.31 10.61 0.92
CA PHE A 61 -0.49 11.10 2.03
C PHE A 61 0.58 10.12 2.50
N ALA A 62 0.49 8.83 2.18
CA ALA A 62 1.43 7.81 2.66
C ALA A 62 2.90 8.11 2.30
N PRO A 63 3.26 8.50 1.06
CA PRO A 63 4.64 8.81 0.72
C PRO A 63 5.18 10.00 1.52
N LEU A 64 4.35 11.02 1.76
CA LEU A 64 4.71 12.18 2.56
C LEU A 64 5.01 11.78 4.01
N ILE A 65 4.15 10.94 4.61
CA ILE A 65 4.35 10.44 5.97
C ILE A 65 5.59 9.55 6.05
N GLY A 66 5.74 8.61 5.09
CA GLY A 66 6.83 7.64 5.06
C GLY A 66 8.22 8.27 4.86
N ARG A 67 8.30 9.37 4.11
CA ARG A 67 9.54 10.15 3.90
C ARG A 67 9.94 11.03 5.09
N SER A 68 9.15 11.05 6.16
CA SER A 68 9.37 11.91 7.32
C SER A 68 9.51 13.40 6.96
N VAL A 69 8.83 13.86 5.89
CA VAL A 69 8.69 15.30 5.67
C VAL A 69 7.88 15.88 6.83
N ALA A 70 8.29 17.06 7.31
CA ALA A 70 7.81 17.73 8.52
C ALA A 70 6.30 17.55 8.80
N ARG A 71 5.91 17.50 10.09
CA ARG A 71 4.54 17.29 10.62
C ARG A 71 3.42 17.49 9.58
N VAL A 72 3.13 16.43 8.84
CA VAL A 72 2.12 16.47 7.77
C VAL A 72 0.75 16.70 8.40
N ARG A 73 0.05 17.76 7.97
CA ARG A 73 -1.31 18.02 8.43
C ARG A 73 -2.26 17.10 7.68
N LEU A 74 -2.66 16.02 8.34
CA LEU A 74 -3.56 15.03 7.74
C LEU A 74 -4.93 15.62 7.37
N PRO A 75 -5.60 15.11 6.32
CA PRO A 75 -6.96 15.48 5.93
C PRO A 75 -7.99 14.89 6.90
N ARG A 76 -9.24 15.38 6.84
CA ARG A 76 -10.31 15.00 7.80
C ARG A 76 -10.54 13.49 7.91
N PRO A 77 -10.52 12.69 6.82
CA PRO A 77 -10.71 11.24 6.92
C PRO A 77 -9.64 10.51 7.74
N LEU A 78 -8.44 11.11 7.89
CA LEU A 78 -7.30 10.54 8.60
C LEU A 78 -7.05 11.17 9.99
N ARG A 79 -7.47 12.42 10.24
CA ARG A 79 -7.14 13.20 11.47
C ARG A 79 -7.45 12.53 12.81
N LYS A 80 -8.41 11.62 12.87
CA LYS A 80 -8.84 10.93 14.10
C LYS A 80 -8.47 9.45 14.10
N ARG A 81 -7.76 8.99 13.07
CA ARG A 81 -7.34 7.59 12.93
C ARG A 81 -5.87 7.50 13.28
N ALA A 82 -5.50 6.42 13.96
CA ALA A 82 -4.11 6.09 14.10
C ALA A 82 -3.60 5.61 12.74
N VAL A 83 -2.65 6.34 12.16
CA VAL A 83 -2.06 6.05 10.85
C VAL A 83 -0.66 5.48 11.07
N ALA A 84 -0.34 4.40 10.35
CA ALA A 84 1.01 3.85 10.28
C ALA A 84 1.40 3.61 8.83
N VAL A 85 2.62 4.00 8.49
CA VAL A 85 3.19 3.86 7.14
C VAL A 85 4.49 3.09 7.23
N ARG A 86 4.68 2.13 6.34
CA ARG A 86 5.89 1.32 6.21
C ARG A 86 6.39 1.39 4.77
N PRO A 87 7.60 1.95 4.53
CA PRO A 87 8.26 1.86 3.25
C PRO A 87 8.59 0.39 2.90
N ILE A 88 8.50 0.06 1.61
CA ILE A 88 8.82 -1.24 1.03
C ILE A 88 9.62 -0.99 -0.25
N ALA A 89 10.86 -1.49 -0.30
CA ALA A 89 11.67 -1.47 -1.52
C ALA A 89 11.43 -2.74 -2.34
N VAL A 90 11.10 -2.58 -3.63
CA VAL A 90 10.88 -3.67 -4.59
C VAL A 90 11.49 -3.28 -5.93
N HIS A 91 12.43 -4.08 -6.44
CA HIS A 91 13.08 -3.86 -7.76
C HIS A 91 13.60 -2.42 -7.97
N GLY A 92 14.08 -1.76 -6.90
CA GLY A 92 14.55 -0.37 -6.93
C GLY A 92 13.45 0.70 -6.86
N ALA A 93 12.17 0.32 -6.88
CA ALA A 93 11.05 1.21 -6.61
C ALA A 93 10.76 1.27 -5.09
N GLU A 94 10.50 2.48 -4.60
CA GLU A 94 9.94 2.68 -3.26
C GLU A 94 8.42 2.64 -3.30
N LEU A 95 7.86 1.73 -2.53
CA LEU A 95 6.43 1.64 -2.26
C LEU A 95 6.16 1.95 -0.79
N TYR A 96 4.94 2.33 -0.49
CA TYR A 96 4.49 2.61 0.88
C TYR A 96 3.26 1.77 1.17
N LEU A 97 3.34 0.95 2.22
CA LEU A 97 2.21 0.24 2.78
C LEU A 97 1.70 1.03 3.98
N ALA A 98 0.48 1.53 3.87
CA ALA A 98 -0.10 2.44 4.84
C ALA A 98 -1.42 1.90 5.37
N SER A 99 -1.66 2.09 6.67
CA SER A 99 -2.86 1.64 7.36
C SER A 99 -3.48 2.77 8.17
N ALA A 100 -4.80 2.76 8.28
CA ALA A 100 -5.57 3.64 9.15
C ALA A 100 -6.50 2.84 10.05
N GLY A 101 -6.59 3.24 11.32
CA GLY A 101 -7.42 2.58 12.34
C GLY A 101 -6.74 1.38 12.98
N GLY A 102 -7.55 0.40 13.41
CA GLY A 102 -7.09 -0.81 14.08
C GLY A 102 -6.62 -0.62 15.53
N GLY A 103 -6.12 -1.72 16.10
CA GLY A 103 -5.64 -1.79 17.48
C GLY A 103 -4.11 -1.77 17.64
N VAL A 104 -3.64 -2.06 18.85
CA VAL A 104 -2.22 -2.01 19.26
C VAL A 104 -1.31 -2.91 18.40
N ALA A 105 -1.85 -3.99 17.82
CA ALA A 105 -1.10 -4.93 16.99
C ALA A 105 -0.89 -4.47 15.52
N ARG A 106 -1.33 -3.26 15.14
CA ARG A 106 -1.26 -2.76 13.75
C ARG A 106 0.14 -2.81 13.17
N ASP A 107 1.16 -2.40 13.92
CA ASP A 107 2.52 -2.32 13.37
C ASP A 107 3.09 -3.71 13.03
N ALA A 108 2.77 -4.72 13.87
CA ALA A 108 3.11 -6.11 13.61
C ALA A 108 2.35 -6.68 12.41
N LEU A 109 1.05 -6.34 12.30
CA LEU A 109 0.23 -6.71 11.16
C LEU A 109 0.75 -6.08 9.84
N LEU A 110 1.15 -4.81 9.88
CA LEU A 110 1.70 -4.08 8.75
C LEU A 110 3.05 -4.66 8.31
N ALA A 111 3.90 -5.05 9.27
CA ALA A 111 5.14 -5.75 8.99
C ALA A 111 4.90 -7.11 8.30
N HIS A 112 3.94 -7.90 8.81
CA HIS A 112 3.57 -9.18 8.20
C HIS A 112 3.01 -8.99 6.78
N SER A 113 2.13 -8.00 6.60
CA SER A 113 1.55 -7.68 5.29
C SER A 113 2.60 -7.22 4.29
N ALA A 114 3.60 -6.45 4.72
CA ALA A 114 4.70 -6.01 3.87
C ALA A 114 5.50 -7.20 3.30
N SER A 115 5.74 -8.24 4.11
CA SER A 115 6.39 -9.47 3.62
C SER A 115 5.56 -10.17 2.54
N GLY A 116 4.24 -10.25 2.72
CA GLY A 116 3.34 -10.84 1.72
C GLY A 116 3.28 -10.05 0.42
N VAL A 117 3.22 -8.71 0.51
CA VAL A 117 3.28 -7.80 -0.65
C VAL A 117 4.59 -7.97 -1.41
N ARG A 118 5.74 -7.98 -0.70
CA ARG A 118 7.04 -8.20 -1.33
C ARG A 118 7.06 -9.51 -2.11
N ARG A 119 6.62 -10.60 -1.48
CA ARG A 119 6.56 -11.93 -2.12
C ARG A 119 5.76 -11.89 -3.43
N ILE A 120 4.57 -11.30 -3.42
CA ILE A 120 3.73 -11.17 -4.62
C ILE A 120 4.43 -10.38 -5.73
N LEU A 121 5.23 -9.37 -5.38
CA LEU A 121 5.91 -8.52 -6.36
C LEU A 121 7.29 -9.04 -6.79
N THR A 122 7.90 -9.96 -6.04
CA THR A 122 9.23 -10.53 -6.35
C THR A 122 9.17 -11.90 -6.97
N ASP A 123 8.12 -12.68 -6.69
CA ASP A 123 8.01 -14.08 -7.12
C ASP A 123 7.40 -14.22 -8.53
N ASN A 124 7.28 -13.12 -9.28
CA ASN A 124 6.78 -13.07 -10.65
C ASN A 124 7.89 -12.91 -11.69
#